data_AF-A0A8J1Y7Y9-F1
#
_entry.id   AF-A0A8J1Y7Y9-F1
#
_cell.length_a   1.000
_cell.length_b   1.000
_cell.length_c   1.000
_cell.angle_alpha   90.00
_cell.angle_beta   90.00
_cell.angle_gamma   90.00
#
_symmetry.space_group_name_H-M   'P 1'
#
loop_
_entity.id
_entity.type
_entity.pdbx_description
1 polymer ?
#
loop_
_entity_poly.entity_id
_entity_poly.type
_entity_poly.pdbx_seq_one_letter_code
_entity_poly.pdbx_strand_id
1 'polypeptide(L)'
;MAEDGKDGQDLIEPMDFQEEELATSSSSIADTKFDITVGHIEDIIIEDKFQNMQACFMDKYYREFEDTEENKFCYTDIHKEYLELVEKHLDTELNERMPGFSMDEFSKQLISRKQDLEGEVFDMLLTFSDFLAFKEMFLDYKAVKEGDTIDLSSGFTITPLGALGEPAATSLRPGSGSHPDK
;
A
#
# COMPACT_ATOMS: atom_id res chain seq x y z
N MET A 1 13.50 87.51 19.80
CA MET A 1 13.30 86.27 20.57
C MET A 1 12.51 85.35 19.67
N ALA A 2 13.09 84.52 18.82
CA ALA A 2 14.11 83.48 19.01
C ALA A 2 13.62 82.32 19.91
N GLU A 3 13.41 81.19 19.22
CA GLU A 3 13.53 79.78 19.64
C GLU A 3 12.27 79.02 20.11
N ASP A 4 12.37 77.70 19.86
CA ASP A 4 11.47 76.57 20.14
C ASP A 4 10.24 76.41 19.24
N GLY A 5 9.98 75.26 18.62
CA GLY A 5 10.57 73.94 18.75
C GLY A 5 9.82 73.00 17.80
N LYS A 6 10.58 72.04 17.29
CA LYS A 6 10.28 71.04 16.28
C LYS A 6 9.22 70.04 16.73
N ASP A 7 8.18 69.81 15.94
CA ASP A 7 7.44 68.54 15.96
C ASP A 7 7.08 68.16 14.52
N GLY A 8 7.97 67.36 13.94
CA GLY A 8 7.67 66.61 12.73
C GLY A 8 6.63 65.57 13.09
N GLN A 9 5.42 65.76 12.57
CA GLN A 9 4.40 64.72 12.57
C GLN A 9 4.82 63.71 11.51
N ASP A 10 5.62 62.75 11.94
CA ASP A 10 5.83 61.51 11.21
C ASP A 10 4.48 60.81 11.22
N LEU A 11 3.80 60.87 10.08
CA LEU A 11 2.49 60.30 9.86
C LEU A 11 2.70 58.79 9.79
N ILE A 12 2.68 58.13 10.95
CA ILE A 12 2.72 56.67 11.04
C ILE A 12 1.43 56.17 10.39
N GLU A 13 1.53 55.78 9.11
CA GLU A 13 0.48 55.02 8.44
C GLU A 13 0.14 53.81 9.31
N PRO A 14 -1.14 53.46 9.50
CA PRO A 14 -1.50 52.22 10.15
C PRO A 14 -0.93 51.09 9.28
N MET A 15 0.16 50.48 9.74
CA MET A 15 0.58 49.17 9.24
C MET A 15 -0.61 48.25 9.42
N ASP A 16 -1.21 47.91 8.28
CA ASP A 16 -2.15 46.82 8.13
C ASP A 16 -1.41 45.59 8.65
N PHE A 17 -1.68 45.21 9.90
CA PHE A 17 -1.31 43.89 10.40
C PHE A 17 -2.16 42.94 9.58
N GLN A 18 -1.65 42.58 8.39
CA GLN A 18 -1.96 41.30 7.80
C GLN A 18 -1.60 40.31 8.88
N GLU A 19 -2.64 39.86 9.56
CA GLU A 19 -2.68 38.68 10.38
C GLU A 19 -2.00 37.62 9.52
N GLU A 20 -0.70 37.48 9.76
CA GLU A 20 0.11 36.42 9.23
C GLU A 20 -0.71 35.19 9.57
N GLU A 21 -1.31 34.60 8.54
CA GLU A 21 -2.06 33.36 8.59
C GLU A 21 -1.02 32.34 9.03
N LEU A 22 -0.80 32.34 10.35
CA LEU A 22 0.04 31.44 11.09
C LEU A 22 -0.68 30.13 10.88
N ALA A 23 -0.27 29.45 9.80
CA ALA A 23 -0.72 28.14 9.39
C ALA A 23 -0.89 27.35 10.67
N THR A 24 -2.13 27.28 11.11
CA THR A 24 -2.46 26.68 12.38
C THR A 24 -2.22 25.22 12.06
N SER A 25 -1.05 24.73 12.46
CA SER A 25 -0.78 23.31 12.61
C SER A 25 -1.66 22.80 13.76
N SER A 26 -2.98 22.98 13.66
CA SER A 26 -3.97 22.30 14.47
C SER A 26 -4.16 20.96 13.81
N SER A 27 -3.24 20.02 14.05
CA SER A 27 -3.67 18.63 14.10
C SER A 27 -4.75 18.60 15.18
N SER A 28 -6.00 18.57 14.76
CA SER A 28 -7.10 18.49 15.70
C SER A 28 -7.00 17.13 16.41
N ILE A 29 -7.53 17.02 17.64
CA ILE A 29 -7.55 15.72 18.35
C ILE A 29 -8.25 14.64 17.50
N ALA A 30 -9.21 15.03 16.67
CA ALA A 30 -9.87 14.14 15.71
C ALA A 30 -8.92 13.70 14.59
N ASP A 31 -7.98 14.54 14.15
CA ASP A 31 -6.96 14.16 13.16
C ASP A 31 -6.03 13.12 13.78
N THR A 32 -5.53 13.38 14.99
CA THR A 32 -4.69 12.43 15.73
C THR A 32 -5.40 11.09 15.97
N LYS A 33 -6.69 11.09 16.34
CA LYS A 33 -7.45 9.84 16.57
C LYS A 33 -7.63 9.02 15.29
N PHE A 34 -7.90 9.69 14.17
CA PHE A 34 -8.04 9.03 12.88
C PHE A 34 -6.72 8.39 12.44
N ASP A 35 -5.62 9.13 12.52
CA ASP A 35 -4.29 8.63 12.14
C ASP A 35 -3.88 7.40 12.97
N ILE A 36 -4.17 7.43 14.27
CA ILE A 36 -3.98 6.27 15.16
C ILE A 36 -4.87 5.09 14.73
N THR A 37 -6.12 5.35 14.36
CA THR A 37 -7.04 4.30 13.91
C THR A 37 -6.54 3.65 12.63
N VAL A 38 -6.09 4.46 11.67
CA VAL A 38 -5.50 3.99 10.41
C VAL A 38 -4.29 3.11 10.67
N GLY A 39 -3.36 3.55 11.52
CA GLY A 39 -2.18 2.74 11.87
C GLY A 39 -2.55 1.39 12.48
N HIS A 40 -3.59 1.34 13.31
CA HIS A 40 -4.09 0.06 13.81
C HIS A 40 -4.72 -0.82 12.72
N ILE A 41 -5.40 -0.24 11.72
CA ILE A 41 -5.94 -1.00 10.60
C ILE A 41 -4.82 -1.59 9.76
N GLU A 42 -3.77 -0.82 9.48
CA GLU A 42 -2.58 -1.31 8.77
C GLU A 42 -1.95 -2.51 9.50
N ASP A 43 -1.78 -2.40 10.82
CA ASP A 43 -1.29 -3.51 11.66
C ASP A 43 -2.20 -4.75 11.54
N ILE A 44 -3.53 -4.57 11.65
CA ILE A 44 -4.51 -5.68 11.59
C ILE A 44 -4.43 -6.41 10.25
N ILE A 45 -4.28 -5.69 9.13
CA ILE A 45 -4.26 -6.31 7.79
C ILE A 45 -3.02 -7.16 7.58
N ILE A 46 -1.89 -6.76 8.16
CA ILE A 46 -0.61 -7.50 8.04
C ILE A 46 -0.59 -8.73 8.96
N GLU A 47 -1.42 -8.76 10.00
CA GLU A 47 -1.45 -9.86 10.95
C GLU A 47 -1.93 -11.19 10.34
N ASP A 48 -1.28 -12.27 10.77
CA ASP A 48 -1.61 -13.64 10.37
C ASP A 48 -3.09 -13.97 10.61
N LYS A 49 -3.71 -13.39 11.64
CA LYS A 49 -5.13 -13.62 11.96
C LYS A 49 -6.04 -13.17 10.82
N PHE A 50 -5.79 -11.98 10.27
CA PHE A 50 -6.55 -11.43 9.15
C PHE A 50 -6.29 -12.23 7.87
N GLN A 51 -5.01 -12.48 7.57
CA GLN A 51 -4.60 -13.25 6.39
C GLN A 51 -5.18 -14.67 6.38
N ASN A 52 -5.18 -15.35 7.53
CA ASN A 52 -5.80 -16.68 7.67
C ASN A 52 -7.32 -16.61 7.51
N MET A 53 -7.98 -15.60 8.09
CA MET A 53 -9.42 -15.39 7.91
C MET A 53 -9.78 -15.20 6.43
N GLN A 54 -9.03 -14.34 5.73
CA GLN A 54 -9.20 -14.09 4.31
C GLN A 54 -8.96 -15.37 3.49
N ALA A 55 -7.86 -16.08 3.72
CA ALA A 55 -7.55 -17.34 3.05
C ALA A 55 -8.63 -18.41 3.28
N CYS A 56 -9.15 -18.55 4.50
CA CYS A 56 -10.27 -19.46 4.80
C CYS A 56 -11.53 -19.09 4.02
N PHE A 57 -11.85 -17.80 3.93
CA PHE A 57 -12.98 -17.33 3.13
C PHE A 57 -12.79 -17.62 1.64
N MET A 58 -11.57 -17.40 1.13
CA MET A 58 -11.24 -17.65 -0.26
C MET A 58 -11.27 -19.13 -0.61
N ASP A 59 -10.77 -20.00 0.26
CA ASP A 59 -10.81 -21.46 0.07
C ASP A 59 -12.24 -22.00 -0.06
N LYS A 60 -13.21 -21.35 0.60
CA LYS A 60 -14.63 -21.68 0.51
C LYS A 60 -15.24 -21.36 -0.85
N TYR A 61 -14.80 -20.29 -1.52
CA TYR A 61 -15.50 -19.72 -2.67
C TYR A 61 -14.69 -19.62 -3.98
N TYR A 62 -13.37 -19.87 -3.99
CA TYR A 62 -12.53 -19.65 -5.17
C TYR A 62 -12.98 -20.40 -6.43
N ARG A 63 -13.64 -21.55 -6.27
CA ARG A 63 -14.17 -22.35 -7.38
C ARG A 63 -15.36 -21.70 -8.09
N GLU A 64 -16.08 -20.83 -7.39
CA GLU A 64 -17.21 -20.10 -7.98
C GLU A 64 -16.72 -19.04 -8.95
N PHE A 65 -15.51 -18.50 -8.77
CA PHE A 65 -14.98 -17.42 -9.59
C PHE A 65 -14.38 -17.92 -10.92
N GLU A 66 -14.71 -17.19 -11.97
CA GLU A 66 -14.31 -17.42 -13.35
C GLU A 66 -13.70 -16.16 -13.94
N ASP A 67 -12.59 -16.33 -14.68
CA ASP A 67 -11.88 -15.27 -15.40
C ASP A 67 -12.61 -14.94 -16.71
N THR A 68 -13.80 -14.36 -16.58
CA THR A 68 -14.59 -13.83 -17.69
C THR A 68 -15.18 -12.48 -17.31
N GLU A 69 -15.52 -11.65 -18.29
CA GLU A 69 -16.16 -10.35 -18.04
C GLU A 69 -17.57 -10.49 -17.41
N GLU A 70 -18.25 -11.62 -17.64
CA GLU A 70 -19.58 -11.87 -17.10
C GLU A 70 -19.52 -12.29 -15.61
N ASN A 71 -20.36 -11.67 -14.78
CA ASN A 71 -20.42 -11.96 -13.36
C ASN A 71 -21.57 -12.93 -13.05
N LYS A 72 -21.29 -13.96 -12.24
CA LYS A 72 -22.34 -14.85 -11.73
C LYS A 72 -23.20 -14.12 -10.71
N PHE A 73 -24.49 -14.44 -10.67
CA PHE A 73 -25.43 -13.87 -9.69
C PHE A 73 -24.97 -14.09 -8.24
N CYS A 74 -24.32 -15.23 -7.94
CA CYS A 74 -23.82 -15.54 -6.60
C CYS A 74 -22.67 -14.61 -6.15
N TYR A 75 -21.95 -13.94 -7.06
CA TYR A 75 -20.83 -13.07 -6.68
C TYR A 75 -21.27 -11.91 -5.78
N THR A 76 -22.50 -11.41 -5.97
CA THR A 76 -23.04 -10.33 -5.13
C THR A 76 -23.24 -10.79 -3.69
N ASP A 77 -23.75 -12.01 -3.50
CA ASP A 77 -24.01 -12.55 -2.16
C ASP A 77 -22.71 -12.91 -1.46
N ILE A 78 -21.74 -13.48 -2.19
CA ILE A 78 -20.40 -13.78 -1.67
C ILE A 78 -19.67 -12.48 -1.29
N HIS A 79 -19.75 -11.43 -2.11
CA HIS A 79 -19.13 -10.14 -1.79
C HIS A 79 -19.73 -9.52 -0.53
N LYS A 80 -21.06 -9.57 -0.35
CA LYS A 80 -21.68 -9.11 0.91
C LYS A 80 -21.22 -9.90 2.12
N GLU A 81 -21.13 -11.22 2.01
CA GLU A 81 -20.60 -12.07 3.10
C GLU A 81 -19.15 -11.69 3.44
N TYR A 82 -18.33 -11.37 2.43
CA TYR A 82 -16.96 -10.90 2.63
C TYR A 82 -16.90 -9.55 3.34
N LEU A 83 -17.72 -8.57 2.93
CA LEU A 83 -17.79 -7.26 3.57
C LEU A 83 -18.18 -7.39 5.05
N GLU A 84 -19.22 -8.16 5.34
CA GLU A 84 -19.65 -8.42 6.71
C GLU A 84 -18.56 -9.08 7.54
N LEU A 85 -17.80 -10.01 6.95
CA LEU A 85 -16.68 -10.67 7.62
C LEU A 85 -15.55 -9.70 7.97
N VAL A 86 -15.11 -8.90 6.99
CA VAL A 86 -14.03 -7.91 7.17
C VAL A 86 -14.45 -6.82 8.13
N GLU A 87 -15.64 -6.23 7.96
CA GLU A 87 -16.17 -5.17 8.81
C GLU A 87 -16.27 -5.63 10.27
N LYS A 88 -16.82 -6.83 10.50
CA LYS A 88 -16.93 -7.40 11.84
C LYS A 88 -15.56 -7.66 12.48
N HIS A 89 -14.59 -8.12 11.69
CA HIS A 89 -13.24 -8.35 12.18
C HIS A 89 -12.56 -7.04 12.58
N LEU A 90 -12.62 -6.03 11.71
CA LEU A 90 -12.06 -4.69 11.98
C LEU A 90 -12.73 -4.04 13.19
N ASP A 91 -14.05 -4.09 13.30
CA ASP A 91 -14.77 -3.55 14.46
C ASP A 91 -14.33 -4.24 15.76
N THR A 92 -14.18 -5.57 15.75
CA THR A 92 -13.73 -6.32 16.93
C THR A 92 -12.31 -5.92 17.33
N GLU A 93 -11.36 -5.97 16.39
CA GLU A 93 -9.95 -5.65 16.66
C GLU A 93 -9.75 -4.19 17.10
N LEU A 94 -10.44 -3.24 16.47
CA LEU A 94 -10.34 -1.83 16.82
C LEU A 94 -10.95 -1.54 18.19
N ASN A 95 -12.07 -2.18 18.56
CA ASN A 95 -12.62 -2.06 19.91
C ASN A 95 -11.71 -2.68 20.99
N GLU A 96 -10.98 -3.76 20.66
CA GLU A 96 -10.01 -4.37 21.58
C GLU A 96 -8.77 -3.48 21.78
N ARG A 97 -8.28 -2.82 20.71
CA ARG A 97 -7.09 -1.96 20.75
C ARG A 97 -7.38 -0.55 21.26
N MET A 98 -8.57 -0.01 20.98
CA MET A 98 -8.96 1.37 21.26
C MET A 98 -10.26 1.44 22.09
N PRO A 99 -10.18 1.63 23.41
CA PRO A 99 -11.36 1.79 24.25
C PRO A 99 -12.21 2.99 23.81
N GLY A 100 -13.51 2.76 23.60
CA GLY A 100 -14.42 3.81 23.12
C GLY A 100 -14.27 4.14 21.64
N PHE A 101 -13.72 3.22 20.84
CA PHE A 101 -13.84 3.24 19.40
C PHE A 101 -15.33 3.15 18.98
N SER A 102 -15.65 3.77 17.84
CA SER A 102 -16.97 3.70 17.23
C SER A 102 -16.79 3.63 15.73
N MET A 103 -17.18 2.50 15.15
CA MET A 103 -17.08 2.28 13.71
C MET A 103 -17.95 3.27 12.91
N ASP A 104 -19.11 3.68 13.46
CA ASP A 104 -19.99 4.70 12.85
C ASP A 104 -19.32 6.07 12.80
N GLU A 105 -18.61 6.45 13.86
CA GLU A 105 -17.88 7.72 13.93
C GLU A 105 -16.69 7.71 12.97
N PHE A 106 -15.95 6.59 12.92
CA PHE A 106 -14.85 6.42 11.99
C PHE A 106 -15.32 6.44 10.53
N SER A 107 -16.44 5.80 10.21
CA SER A 107 -17.03 5.81 8.86
C SER A 107 -17.42 7.22 8.40
N LYS A 108 -17.95 8.06 9.30
CA LYS A 108 -18.22 9.47 9.00
C LYS A 108 -16.93 10.25 8.73
N GLN A 109 -15.89 10.03 9.54
CA GLN A 109 -14.59 10.66 9.33
C GLN A 109 -13.98 10.25 7.99
N LEU A 110 -14.11 8.97 7.61
CA LEU A 110 -13.64 8.45 6.32
C LEU A 110 -14.33 9.13 5.13
N ILE A 111 -15.65 9.39 5.22
CA ILE A 111 -16.41 10.11 4.19
C ILE A 111 -16.02 11.59 4.15
N SER A 112 -15.95 12.25 5.31
CA SER A 112 -15.64 13.68 5.39
C SER A 112 -14.24 14.02 4.90
N ARG A 113 -13.28 13.13 5.12
CA ARG A 113 -11.87 13.35 4.76
C ARG A 113 -11.44 12.72 3.46
N LYS A 114 -12.38 12.18 2.67
CA LYS A 114 -12.09 11.53 1.37
C LYS A 114 -11.25 12.40 0.42
N GLN A 115 -11.28 13.73 0.56
CA GLN A 115 -10.50 14.66 -0.28
C GLN A 115 -9.14 15.06 0.30
N ASP A 116 -8.93 14.88 1.61
CA ASP A 116 -7.76 15.42 2.34
C ASP A 116 -6.76 14.34 2.77
N LEU A 117 -7.16 13.05 2.74
CA LEU A 117 -6.28 11.94 3.09
C LEU A 117 -5.29 11.61 1.97
N GLU A 118 -4.08 11.21 2.35
CA GLU A 118 -3.13 10.58 1.42
C GLU A 118 -3.81 9.36 0.78
N GLY A 119 -3.88 9.37 -0.56
CA GLY A 119 -4.71 8.44 -1.32
C GLY A 119 -4.46 6.97 -1.02
N GLU A 120 -3.24 6.59 -0.64
CA GLU A 120 -2.83 5.21 -0.41
C GLU A 120 -3.64 4.50 0.69
N VAL A 121 -3.94 5.19 1.81
CA VAL A 121 -4.73 4.61 2.91
C VAL A 121 -6.18 4.39 2.48
N PHE A 122 -6.74 5.36 1.77
CA PHE A 122 -8.12 5.27 1.29
C PHE A 122 -8.24 4.21 0.19
N ASP A 123 -7.27 4.15 -0.72
CA ASP A 123 -7.21 3.14 -1.77
C ASP A 123 -7.15 1.75 -1.16
N MET A 124 -6.33 1.55 -0.13
CA MET A 124 -6.27 0.30 0.64
C MET A 124 -7.64 -0.04 1.26
N LEU A 125 -8.28 0.88 1.98
CA LEU A 125 -9.59 0.63 2.59
C LEU A 125 -10.70 0.40 1.55
N LEU A 126 -10.62 1.12 0.43
CA LEU A 126 -11.58 1.02 -0.67
C LEU A 126 -11.52 -0.36 -1.32
N THR A 127 -10.33 -0.99 -1.38
CA THR A 127 -10.19 -2.35 -1.94
C THR A 127 -11.08 -3.38 -1.26
N PHE A 128 -11.42 -3.20 0.03
CA PHE A 128 -12.34 -4.12 0.72
C PHE A 128 -13.76 -4.06 0.17
N SER A 129 -14.20 -2.85 -0.21
CA SER A 129 -15.54 -2.59 -0.74
C SER A 129 -15.64 -2.63 -2.27
N ASP A 130 -14.50 -2.61 -2.95
CA ASP A 130 -14.42 -2.60 -4.40
C ASP A 130 -14.60 -4.01 -4.96
N PHE A 131 -15.68 -4.18 -5.73
CA PHE A 131 -16.02 -5.48 -6.29
C PHE A 131 -14.99 -5.98 -7.31
N LEU A 132 -14.32 -5.08 -8.04
CA LEU A 132 -13.33 -5.48 -9.04
C LEU A 132 -12.07 -6.01 -8.36
N ALA A 133 -11.54 -5.28 -7.38
CA ALA A 133 -10.43 -5.73 -6.53
C ALA A 133 -10.76 -7.06 -5.83
N PHE A 134 -11.98 -7.18 -5.31
CA PHE A 134 -12.47 -8.42 -4.70
C PHE A 134 -12.47 -9.61 -5.67
N LYS A 135 -12.93 -9.40 -6.92
CA LYS A 135 -12.94 -10.44 -7.95
C LYS A 135 -11.51 -10.84 -8.35
N GLU A 136 -10.65 -9.87 -8.63
CA GLU A 136 -9.25 -10.10 -8.99
C GLU A 136 -8.53 -10.90 -7.91
N MET A 137 -8.73 -10.53 -6.63
CA MET A 137 -8.19 -11.25 -5.48
C MET A 137 -8.55 -12.75 -5.53
N PHE A 138 -9.80 -13.09 -5.85
CA PHE A 138 -10.23 -14.48 -6.00
C PHE A 138 -9.60 -15.20 -7.20
N LEU A 139 -9.43 -14.52 -8.33
CA LEU A 139 -8.77 -15.07 -9.52
C LEU A 139 -7.29 -15.34 -9.25
N ASP A 140 -6.60 -14.41 -8.60
CA ASP A 140 -5.20 -14.57 -8.17
C ASP A 140 -5.04 -15.77 -7.24
N TYR A 141 -5.89 -15.87 -6.21
CA TYR A 141 -5.85 -16.98 -5.26
C TYR A 141 -6.13 -18.32 -5.94
N LYS A 142 -7.07 -18.35 -6.91
CA LYS A 142 -7.35 -19.53 -7.71
C LYS A 142 -6.15 -19.94 -8.55
N ALA A 143 -5.51 -19.00 -9.24
CA ALA A 143 -4.31 -19.26 -10.04
C ALA A 143 -3.18 -19.85 -9.18
N VAL A 144 -2.97 -19.31 -7.98
CA VAL A 144 -2.01 -19.84 -6.99
C VAL A 144 -2.39 -21.26 -6.55
N LYS A 145 -3.66 -21.53 -6.24
CA LYS A 145 -4.13 -22.85 -5.80
C LYS A 145 -4.07 -23.92 -6.89
N GLU A 146 -4.36 -23.55 -8.12
CA GLU A 146 -4.40 -24.45 -9.26
C GLU A 146 -3.02 -24.62 -9.92
N GLY A 147 -2.01 -23.87 -9.44
CA GLY A 147 -0.64 -23.95 -9.94
C GLY A 147 -0.45 -23.29 -11.30
N ASP A 148 -1.34 -22.37 -11.67
CA ASP A 148 -1.26 -21.54 -12.89
C ASP A 148 -0.41 -20.27 -12.67
N THR A 149 0.43 -20.28 -11.64
CA THR A 149 1.39 -19.22 -11.38
C THR A 149 2.63 -19.42 -12.24
N ILE A 150 3.10 -18.35 -12.88
CA ILE A 150 4.34 -18.35 -13.66
C ILE A 150 5.51 -18.74 -12.73
N ASP A 151 6.13 -19.90 -12.99
CA ASP A 151 7.33 -20.34 -12.28
C ASP A 151 8.56 -19.52 -12.73
N LEU A 152 8.83 -18.44 -12.00
CA LEU A 152 9.99 -17.57 -12.21
C LEU A 152 11.31 -18.21 -11.73
N SER A 153 11.30 -19.41 -11.14
CA SER A 153 12.53 -20.09 -10.67
C SER A 153 13.51 -20.38 -11.81
N SER A 154 13.00 -20.48 -13.04
CA SER A 154 13.79 -20.72 -14.25
C SER A 154 14.37 -19.45 -14.90
N GLY A 155 13.92 -18.25 -14.51
CA GLY A 155 14.28 -16.99 -15.15
C GLY A 155 15.37 -16.17 -14.45
N PHE A 156 15.69 -16.47 -13.19
CA PHE A 156 16.62 -15.68 -12.38
C PHE A 156 17.96 -16.42 -12.17
N THR A 157 18.76 -16.58 -13.23
CA THR A 157 20.15 -17.04 -13.07
C THR A 157 21.04 -15.86 -12.70
N ILE A 158 21.37 -15.73 -11.42
CA ILE A 158 22.43 -14.82 -10.97
C ILE A 158 23.75 -15.35 -11.50
N THR A 159 24.25 -14.74 -12.58
CA THR A 159 25.61 -14.99 -13.07
C THR A 159 26.57 -14.10 -12.28
N PRO A 160 27.53 -14.67 -11.53
CA PRO A 160 28.52 -13.88 -10.81
C PRO A 160 29.36 -13.06 -11.80
N LEU A 161 29.41 -11.74 -11.65
CA LEU A 161 30.27 -10.87 -12.44
C LEU A 161 31.71 -10.95 -11.89
N GLY A 162 32.44 -11.99 -12.28
CA GLY A 162 33.78 -12.22 -11.72
C GLY A 162 34.57 -13.36 -12.36
N ALA A 163 34.82 -13.28 -13.67
CA ALA A 163 35.97 -13.94 -14.31
C ALA A 163 36.19 -13.42 -15.75
N LEU A 164 36.45 -12.11 -15.91
CA LEU A 164 37.12 -11.64 -17.12
C LEU A 164 38.63 -11.69 -16.85
N GLY A 165 39.24 -12.84 -17.12
CA GLY A 165 40.68 -13.08 -17.04
C GLY A 165 41.19 -13.71 -18.34
N GLU A 166 41.54 -12.84 -19.28
CA GLU A 166 42.40 -12.98 -20.47
C GLU A 166 42.30 -14.19 -21.43
N PRO A 167 42.23 -13.95 -22.76
CA PRO A 167 42.55 -14.96 -23.77
C PRO A 167 44.08 -15.10 -23.89
N ALA A 168 44.65 -16.17 -23.34
CA ALA A 168 46.07 -16.48 -23.54
C ALA A 168 46.32 -16.97 -24.98
N ALA A 169 47.22 -16.25 -25.63
CA ALA A 169 47.54 -16.32 -27.05
C ALA A 169 48.07 -17.67 -27.54
N THR A 170 47.75 -17.92 -28.80
CA THR A 170 48.42 -18.75 -29.79
C THR A 170 49.94 -18.90 -29.59
N SER A 171 50.43 -20.14 -29.55
CA SER A 171 51.81 -20.43 -29.95
C SER A 171 51.89 -21.78 -30.67
N LEU A 172 51.95 -21.69 -31.99
CA LEU A 172 52.33 -22.76 -32.91
C LEU A 172 53.84 -23.02 -32.78
N ARG A 173 54.24 -24.28 -32.63
CA ARG A 173 55.55 -24.75 -33.14
C ARG A 173 55.43 -26.14 -33.79
N PRO A 174 56.09 -26.36 -34.94
CA PRO A 174 56.06 -27.61 -35.71
C PRO A 174 57.33 -28.47 -35.54
N GLY A 175 57.22 -29.74 -35.94
CA GLY A 175 58.34 -30.67 -36.20
C GLY A 175 58.74 -31.53 -34.99
N SER A 176 59.12 -32.80 -35.11
CA SER A 176 59.51 -33.59 -36.27
C SER A 176 59.88 -35.00 -35.82
N GLY A 177 59.67 -35.99 -36.71
CA GLY A 177 60.44 -37.24 -36.77
C GLY A 177 59.91 -38.38 -35.90
N SER A 178 59.40 -39.47 -36.50
CA SER A 178 60.14 -40.70 -36.85
C SER A 178 60.34 -41.60 -35.62
N HIS A 179 60.04 -42.89 -35.57
CA HIS A 179 60.01 -43.97 -36.57
C HIS A 179 59.28 -45.19 -35.94
N PRO A 180 58.92 -46.25 -36.69
CA PRO A 180 57.96 -47.29 -36.34
C PRO A 180 58.60 -48.64 -35.93
N ASP A 181 57.76 -49.68 -35.95
CA ASP A 181 58.00 -51.13 -35.82
C ASP A 181 58.16 -51.63 -34.37
N LYS A 182 57.42 -52.66 -33.93
CA LYS A 182 56.97 -53.86 -34.64
C LYS A 182 55.83 -54.54 -33.87
#